data_AF-A0A9E6AU18-F1
#
_entry.id   AF-A0A9E6AU18-F1
#
_cell.length_a   1.000
_cell.length_b   1.000
_cell.length_c   1.000
_cell.angle_alpha   90.00
_cell.angle_beta   90.00
_cell.angle_gamma   90.00
#
_symmetry.space_group_name_H-M   'P 1'
#
loop_
_entity.id
_entity.type
_entity.pdbx_description
1 polymer ?
#
loop_
_entity_poly.entity_id
_entity_poly.type
_entity_poly.pdbx_seq_one_letter_code
_entity_poly.pdbx_strand_id
1 'polypeptide(L)'
;MFANQSAAKVDYRKTSVSPIEEYSNSHCADAIDFEHLERYTMGNTELEQEILQLFCEQCDTYVSSLKDSLENPEGWKQATHALKGSSRGVGAWRIAAETQAAELMVGDALYTDRISSIHAIAYAVDEVNKFVKTKYQL
;
A
#
# COMPACT_ATOMS: atom_id res chain seq x y z
N MET A 1 29.21 20.97 -13.05
CA MET A 1 27.85 21.54 -13.12
C MET A 1 26.97 20.51 -13.82
N PHE A 2 26.32 19.63 -13.07
CA PHE A 2 25.37 18.68 -13.67
C PHE A 2 23.97 19.24 -13.54
N ALA A 3 23.34 19.38 -14.71
CA ALA A 3 22.07 20.04 -14.93
C ALA A 3 20.94 19.27 -14.24
N ASN A 4 20.13 20.02 -13.51
CA ASN A 4 18.83 19.62 -13.03
C ASN A 4 17.90 19.37 -14.23
N GLN A 5 17.48 18.13 -14.44
CA GLN A 5 16.48 17.79 -15.45
C GLN A 5 15.31 17.07 -14.78
N SER A 6 14.32 17.89 -14.43
CA SER A 6 12.88 17.62 -14.38
C SER A 6 12.50 16.14 -14.34
N ALA A 7 12.21 15.64 -13.14
CA ALA A 7 11.55 14.36 -12.93
C ALA A 7 10.18 14.38 -13.62
N ALA A 8 10.11 13.81 -14.82
CA ALA A 8 8.87 13.56 -15.51
C ALA A 8 7.98 12.70 -14.59
N LYS A 9 6.75 13.15 -14.36
CA LYS A 9 5.76 12.51 -13.49
C LYS A 9 5.45 11.11 -14.05
N VAL A 10 6.15 10.09 -13.56
CA VAL A 10 5.98 8.70 -13.99
C VAL A 10 4.54 8.28 -13.72
N ASP A 11 3.85 7.77 -14.74
CA ASP A 11 2.49 7.23 -14.58
C ASP A 11 2.59 5.79 -14.06
N TYR A 12 2.61 5.68 -12.73
CA TYR A 12 2.78 4.43 -11.98
C TYR A 12 1.67 3.38 -12.22
N ARG A 13 0.66 3.69 -13.03
CA ARG A 13 -0.48 2.80 -13.36
C ARG A 13 -0.21 1.82 -14.52
N LYS A 14 0.94 1.94 -15.21
CA LYS A 14 1.20 1.22 -16.47
C LYS A 14 2.37 0.24 -16.46
N THR A 15 3.00 0.01 -15.31
CA THR A 15 4.16 -0.90 -15.24
C THR A 15 3.70 -2.30 -14.86
N SER A 16 3.92 -3.27 -15.75
CA SER A 16 3.63 -4.69 -15.55
C SER A 16 4.61 -5.30 -14.55
N VAL A 17 4.35 -5.16 -13.26
CA VAL A 17 5.04 -5.93 -12.21
C VAL A 17 4.07 -7.01 -11.75
N SER A 18 4.48 -8.27 -11.87
CA SER A 18 3.70 -9.42 -11.40
C SER A 18 3.66 -9.42 -9.87
N PRO A 19 2.48 -9.55 -9.23
CA PRO A 19 2.37 -9.70 -7.78
C PRO A 19 3.20 -10.87 -7.27
N ILE A 20 3.67 -10.80 -6.03
CA ILE A 20 4.39 -11.90 -5.37
C ILE A 20 3.43 -13.10 -5.26
N GLU A 21 3.61 -14.12 -6.12
CA GLU A 21 2.68 -15.26 -6.27
C GLU A 21 2.45 -16.05 -4.97
N GLU A 22 3.42 -16.02 -4.05
CA GLU A 22 3.42 -16.80 -2.81
C GLU A 22 2.37 -16.33 -1.78
N TYR A 23 1.81 -15.12 -1.93
CA TYR A 23 0.72 -14.60 -1.08
C TYR A 23 -0.69 -14.81 -1.68
N SER A 24 -0.79 -15.32 -2.92
CA SER A 24 -2.07 -15.44 -3.63
C SER A 24 -3.05 -16.46 -3.02
N ASN A 25 -2.60 -17.34 -2.12
CA ASN A 25 -3.35 -18.55 -1.79
C ASN A 25 -3.49 -18.89 -0.30
N SER A 26 -3.22 -17.98 0.65
CA SER A 26 -3.37 -18.32 2.07
C SER A 26 -4.02 -17.29 2.99
N HIS A 27 -4.29 -16.05 2.57
CA HIS A 27 -5.04 -15.10 3.42
C HIS A 27 -5.98 -14.22 2.58
N CYS A 28 -7.27 -14.62 2.57
CA CYS A 28 -8.45 -13.98 1.99
C CYS A 28 -8.46 -13.79 0.45
N ALA A 29 -9.50 -14.33 -0.21
CA ALA A 29 -9.77 -14.07 -1.63
C ALA A 29 -10.20 -12.61 -1.89
N ASP A 30 -10.57 -11.89 -0.83
CA ASP A 30 -11.02 -10.50 -0.88
C ASP A 30 -9.89 -9.52 -0.50
N ALA A 31 -9.96 -8.31 -1.03
CA ALA A 31 -8.95 -7.26 -0.78
C ALA A 31 -8.86 -6.82 0.69
N ILE A 32 -9.90 -7.12 1.50
CA ILE A 32 -10.02 -6.81 2.92
C ILE A 32 -10.53 -8.04 3.67
N ASP A 33 -9.89 -8.38 4.79
CA ASP A 33 -10.38 -9.38 5.74
C ASP A 33 -11.42 -8.77 6.69
N PHE A 34 -12.70 -9.00 6.37
CA PHE A 34 -13.82 -8.51 7.18
C PHE A 34 -13.95 -9.22 8.52
N GLU A 35 -13.56 -10.49 8.63
CA GLU A 35 -13.59 -11.18 9.93
C GLU A 35 -12.59 -10.54 10.90
N HIS A 36 -11.44 -10.08 10.40
CA HIS A 36 -10.49 -9.29 11.17
C HIS A 36 -11.09 -7.93 11.56
N LEU A 37 -11.67 -7.21 10.60
CA LEU A 37 -12.20 -5.87 10.82
C LEU A 37 -13.39 -5.86 11.80
N GLU A 38 -14.28 -6.85 11.71
CA GLU A 38 -15.46 -7.00 12.59
C GLU A 38 -15.10 -7.10 14.08
N ARG A 39 -13.90 -7.58 14.41
CA ARG A 39 -13.41 -7.64 15.80
C ARG A 39 -13.27 -6.26 16.44
N TYR A 40 -13.11 -5.22 15.62
CA TYR A 40 -12.95 -3.83 16.06
C TYR A 40 -14.21 -2.99 15.82
N THR A 41 -15.04 -3.36 14.84
CA THR A 41 -16.29 -2.63 14.54
C THR A 41 -17.51 -3.20 15.26
N MET A 42 -17.41 -4.37 15.88
CA MET A 42 -18.51 -5.07 16.56
C MET A 42 -19.73 -5.29 15.64
N GLY A 43 -19.48 -5.50 14.34
CA GLY A 43 -20.52 -5.68 13.32
C GLY A 43 -21.23 -4.40 12.87
N ASN A 44 -20.74 -3.21 13.27
CA ASN A 44 -21.29 -1.95 12.80
C ASN A 44 -20.78 -1.62 11.39
N THR A 45 -21.65 -1.76 10.38
CA THR A 45 -21.33 -1.48 8.97
C THR A 45 -21.01 -0.01 8.68
N GLU A 46 -21.63 0.96 9.38
CA GLU A 46 -21.33 2.39 9.18
C GLU A 46 -19.90 2.71 9.65
N LEU A 47 -19.51 2.16 10.81
CA LEU A 47 -18.15 2.30 11.33
C LEU A 47 -17.12 1.56 10.47
N GLU A 48 -17.47 0.38 9.96
CA GLU A 48 -16.64 -0.36 8.99
C GLU A 48 -16.34 0.48 7.75
N GLN A 49 -17.38 1.10 7.19
CA GLN A 49 -17.26 1.99 6.04
C GLN A 49 -16.38 3.20 6.36
N GLU A 50 -16.60 3.88 7.48
CA GLU A 50 -15.83 5.06 7.90
C GLU A 50 -14.34 4.72 8.03
N ILE A 51 -14.00 3.63 8.72
CA ILE A 51 -12.62 3.17 8.90
C ILE A 51 -11.96 2.88 7.55
N LEU A 52 -12.66 2.18 6.65
CA LEU A 52 -12.12 1.82 5.35
C LEU A 52 -11.97 3.04 4.42
N GLN A 53 -12.88 4.01 4.47
CA GLN A 53 -12.75 5.26 3.75
C GLN A 53 -11.51 6.04 4.22
N LEU A 54 -11.35 6.23 5.54
CA LEU A 54 -10.19 6.91 6.11
C LEU A 54 -8.89 6.18 5.75
N PHE A 55 -8.88 4.85 5.81
CA PHE A 55 -7.73 4.05 5.40
C PHE A 55 -7.36 4.28 3.92
N CYS A 56 -8.35 4.27 3.02
CA CYS A 56 -8.15 4.51 1.59
C CYS A 56 -7.56 5.91 1.32
N GLU A 57 -8.09 6.95 1.97
CA GLU A 57 -7.56 8.32 1.88
C GLU A 57 -6.12 8.41 2.40
N GLN A 58 -5.83 7.73 3.50
CA GLN A 58 -4.50 7.73 4.10
C GLN A 58 -3.47 6.97 3.23
N CYS A 59 -3.90 5.91 2.52
CA CYS A 59 -3.04 5.15 1.62
C CYS A 59 -2.40 6.01 0.52
N ASP A 60 -3.15 6.95 -0.06
CA ASP A 60 -2.62 7.87 -1.09
C ASP A 60 -1.49 8.74 -0.53
N THR A 61 -1.62 9.15 0.74
CA THR A 61 -0.57 9.91 1.45
C THR A 61 0.65 9.04 1.67
N TYR A 62 0.47 7.80 2.13
CA TYR A 62 1.59 6.87 2.35
C TYR A 62 2.34 6.52 1.05
N VAL A 63 1.62 6.24 -0.04
CA VAL A 63 2.23 5.97 -1.35
C VAL A 63 3.02 7.19 -1.85
N SER A 64 2.53 8.40 -1.59
CA SER A 64 3.26 9.63 -1.91
C SER A 64 4.54 9.77 -1.06
N SER A 65 4.45 9.52 0.26
CA SER A 65 5.62 9.54 1.15
C SER A 65 6.69 8.51 0.77
N LEU A 66 6.30 7.33 0.27
CA LEU A 66 7.23 6.33 -0.25
C LEU A 66 8.00 6.84 -1.48
N LYS A 67 7.31 7.53 -2.41
CA LYS A 67 7.93 8.14 -3.59
C LYS A 67 8.91 9.25 -3.20
N ASP A 68 8.53 10.09 -2.25
CA ASP A 68 9.37 11.18 -1.77
C ASP A 68 10.60 10.67 -0.99
N SER A 69 10.54 9.43 -0.49
CA SER A 69 11.60 8.82 0.32
C SER A 69 12.49 7.84 -0.46
N LEU A 70 12.42 7.81 -1.79
CA LEU A 70 13.21 6.87 -2.62
C LEU A 70 14.70 6.88 -2.33
N GLU A 71 15.26 8.05 -2.01
CA GLU A 71 16.68 8.25 -1.70
C GLU A 71 16.95 8.49 -0.20
N ASN A 72 15.90 8.47 0.63
CA ASN A 72 15.99 8.68 2.08
C ASN A 72 15.69 7.38 2.84
N PRO A 73 16.72 6.63 3.29
CA PRO A 73 16.52 5.35 3.96
C PRO A 73 15.63 5.43 5.22
N GLU A 74 15.75 6.49 6.02
CA GLU A 74 14.96 6.66 7.23
C GLU A 74 13.51 6.99 6.89
N GLY A 75 13.28 7.89 5.92
CA GLY A 75 11.94 8.21 5.41
C GLY A 75 11.25 6.98 4.81
N TRP A 76 11.99 6.16 4.05
CA TRP A 76 11.50 4.92 3.45
C TRP A 76 11.05 3.93 4.52
N LYS A 77 11.89 3.71 5.53
CA LYS A 77 11.58 2.85 6.67
C LYS A 77 10.35 3.33 7.43
N GLN A 78 10.25 4.63 7.70
CA GLN A 78 9.10 5.20 8.42
C GLN A 78 7.79 5.04 7.61
N ALA A 79 7.81 5.35 6.31
CA ALA A 79 6.64 5.24 5.45
C ALA A 79 6.16 3.78 5.29
N THR A 80 7.10 2.84 5.04
CA THR A 80 6.78 1.40 4.95
C THR A 80 6.25 0.86 6.28
N HIS A 81 6.86 1.25 7.40
CA HIS A 81 6.42 0.84 8.74
C HIS A 81 4.99 1.33 9.06
N ALA A 82 4.72 2.61 8.78
CA ALA A 82 3.41 3.22 9.04
C ALA A 82 2.31 2.57 8.19
N LEU A 83 2.54 2.42 6.88
CA LEU A 83 1.57 1.79 5.99
C LEU A 83 1.32 0.32 6.38
N LYS A 84 2.38 -0.44 6.68
CA LYS A 84 2.26 -1.83 7.17
C LYS A 84 1.36 -1.91 8.41
N GLY A 85 1.59 -1.06 9.41
CA GLY A 85 0.80 -1.04 10.64
C GLY A 85 -0.67 -0.71 10.37
N SER A 86 -0.92 0.33 9.57
CA SER A 86 -2.26 0.74 9.17
C SER A 86 -3.00 -0.36 8.41
N SER A 87 -2.35 -0.99 7.42
CA SER A 87 -2.94 -2.08 6.63
C SER A 87 -3.29 -3.30 7.48
N ARG A 88 -2.44 -3.67 8.45
CA ARG A 88 -2.74 -4.76 9.37
C ARG A 88 -3.95 -4.47 10.24
N GLY A 89 -4.14 -3.23 10.69
CA GLY A 89 -5.27 -2.85 11.54
C GLY A 89 -6.64 -2.97 10.88
N VAL A 90 -6.69 -2.89 9.53
CA VAL A 90 -7.94 -3.01 8.75
C VAL A 90 -8.08 -4.34 8.01
N GLY A 91 -7.15 -5.28 8.19
CA GLY A 91 -7.18 -6.57 7.49
C GLY A 91 -6.77 -6.50 6.00
N ALA A 92 -6.07 -5.44 5.57
CA ALA A 92 -5.53 -5.31 4.21
C ALA A 92 -4.20 -6.07 4.05
N TRP A 93 -4.26 -7.40 4.15
CA TRP A 93 -3.06 -8.25 4.30
C TRP A 93 -2.07 -8.15 3.15
N ARG A 94 -2.56 -8.02 1.91
CA ARG A 94 -1.68 -7.88 0.75
C ARG A 94 -0.83 -6.60 0.82
N ILE A 95 -1.42 -5.46 1.18
CA ILE A 95 -0.68 -4.20 1.36
C ILE A 95 0.34 -4.36 2.49
N ALA A 96 -0.03 -5.01 3.59
CA ALA A 96 0.87 -5.27 4.71
C ALA A 96 2.07 -6.17 4.31
N ALA A 97 1.85 -7.17 3.45
CA ALA A 97 2.90 -8.05 2.95
C ALA A 97 3.88 -7.31 2.02
N GLU A 98 3.35 -6.56 1.04
CA GLU A 98 4.15 -5.79 0.09
C GLU A 98 4.99 -4.73 0.80
N THR A 99 4.41 -4.04 1.79
CA THR A 99 5.13 -3.06 2.62
C THR A 99 6.16 -3.68 3.54
N GLN A 100 5.91 -4.88 4.07
CA GLN A 100 6.90 -5.62 4.85
C GLN A 100 8.12 -6.01 3.99
N ALA A 101 7.90 -6.46 2.75
CA ALA A 101 8.99 -6.73 1.81
C ALA A 101 9.77 -5.43 1.50
N ALA A 102 9.05 -4.33 1.27
CA ALA A 102 9.64 -3.02 1.02
C ALA A 102 10.47 -2.48 2.20
N GLU A 103 10.04 -2.69 3.45
CA GLU A 103 10.73 -2.21 4.67
C GLU A 103 12.16 -2.78 4.79
N LEU A 104 12.43 -3.96 4.21
CA LEU A 104 13.75 -4.59 4.19
C LEU A 104 14.70 -3.98 3.15
N MET A 105 14.20 -3.13 2.26
CA MET A 105 14.98 -2.51 1.18
C MET A 105 15.79 -1.29 1.68
N VAL A 106 16.80 -1.55 2.52
CA VAL A 106 17.69 -0.55 3.10
C VAL A 106 19.08 -0.60 2.44
N GLY A 107 19.65 0.58 2.14
CA GLY A 107 20.94 0.72 1.46
C GLY A 107 20.85 1.41 0.10
N ASP A 108 22.00 1.77 -0.46
CA ASP A 108 22.12 2.70 -1.57
C ASP A 108 21.82 2.09 -2.95
N ALA A 109 21.93 0.77 -3.10
CA ALA A 109 21.82 0.08 -4.39
C ALA A 109 20.38 -0.31 -4.80
N LEU A 110 19.36 0.09 -4.03
CA LEU A 110 18.01 -0.50 -4.10
C LEU A 110 16.96 0.38 -4.80
N TYR A 111 17.37 1.43 -5.51
CA TYR A 111 16.44 2.38 -6.13
C TYR A 111 15.39 1.69 -7.02
N THR A 112 15.81 0.79 -7.90
CA THR A 112 14.91 0.05 -8.80
C THR A 112 13.97 -0.90 -8.06
N ASP A 113 14.44 -1.49 -6.97
CA ASP A 113 13.66 -2.41 -6.14
C ASP A 113 12.58 -1.63 -5.38
N ARG A 114 12.94 -0.47 -4.81
CA ARG A 114 11.99 0.45 -4.18
C ARG A 114 10.90 0.92 -5.13
N ILE A 115 11.27 1.28 -6.37
CA ILE A 115 10.29 1.64 -7.41
C ILE A 115 9.33 0.47 -7.70
N SER A 116 9.85 -0.74 -7.82
CA SER A 116 9.04 -1.94 -8.06
C SER A 116 8.08 -2.22 -6.89
N SER A 117 8.55 -2.06 -5.66
CA SER A 117 7.70 -2.15 -4.47
C SER A 117 6.63 -1.07 -4.42
N ILE A 118 6.93 0.18 -4.80
CA ILE A 118 5.91 1.23 -4.90
C ILE A 118 4.81 0.83 -5.88
N HIS A 119 5.15 0.22 -7.02
CA HIS A 119 4.15 -0.25 -7.97
C HIS A 119 3.27 -1.37 -7.39
N ALA A 120 3.88 -2.36 -6.75
CA ALA A 120 3.16 -3.46 -6.12
C ALA A 120 2.21 -2.96 -5.01
N ILE A 121 2.70 -2.06 -4.15
CA ILE A 121 1.91 -1.43 -3.09
C ILE A 121 0.77 -0.60 -3.68
N ALA A 122 1.05 0.26 -4.67
CA ALA A 122 0.04 1.10 -5.30
C ALA A 122 -1.05 0.28 -6.01
N TYR A 123 -0.70 -0.84 -6.62
CA TYR A 123 -1.66 -1.76 -7.21
C TYR A 123 -2.57 -2.39 -6.14
N ALA A 124 -2.01 -2.87 -5.02
CA ALA A 124 -2.79 -3.43 -3.92
C ALA A 124 -3.71 -2.37 -3.28
N VAL A 125 -3.25 -1.12 -3.16
CA VAL A 125 -4.08 0.01 -2.72
C VAL A 125 -5.24 0.29 -3.69
N ASP A 126 -5.00 0.24 -5.00
CA ASP A 126 -6.05 0.42 -6.02
C ASP A 126 -7.10 -0.70 -5.97
N GLU A 127 -6.69 -1.95 -5.73
CA GLU A 127 -7.61 -3.07 -5.53
C GLU A 127 -8.50 -2.87 -4.30
N VAL A 128 -7.93 -2.48 -3.16
CA VAL A 128 -8.71 -2.14 -1.96
C VAL A 128 -9.66 -0.98 -2.24
N ASN A 129 -9.20 0.09 -2.87
CA ASN A 129 -10.03 1.24 -3.23
C ASN A 129 -11.23 0.83 -4.10
N LYS A 130 -11.01 0.02 -5.14
CA LYS A 130 -12.07 -0.47 -6.03
C LYS A 130 -13.05 -1.36 -5.27
N PHE A 131 -12.53 -2.24 -4.41
CA PHE A 131 -13.34 -3.13 -3.59
C PHE A 131 -14.25 -2.33 -2.65
N VAL A 132 -13.69 -1.39 -1.88
CA VAL A 132 -14.43 -0.55 -0.93
C VAL A 132 -15.51 0.27 -1.65
N LYS A 133 -15.18 0.90 -2.78
CA LYS A 133 -16.16 1.65 -3.58
C LYS A 133 -17.30 0.77 -4.08
N THR A 134 -16.98 -0.46 -4.53
CA THR A 134 -17.99 -1.41 -5.01
C THR A 134 -18.90 -1.88 -3.87
N LYS A 135 -18.34 -2.19 -2.69
CA LYS A 135 -19.09 -2.68 -1.53
C LYS A 135 -20.05 -1.62 -0.97
N TYR A 136 -19.61 -0.36 -0.86
CA TYR A 136 -20.41 0.72 -0.26
C TYR A 136 -21.05 1.68 -1.27
N GLN A 137 -20.94 1.40 -2.57
CA GLN A 137 -21.54 2.20 -3.65
C GLN A 137 -21.11 3.68 -3.63
N LEU A 138 -19.81 3.91 -3.43
CA LEU A 138 -19.17 5.24 -3.37
C LEU A 138 -18.67 5.74 -4.73
#